data_AF-A0A1H9MDN4-F1
#
_entry.id   AF-A0A1H9MDN4-F1
#
_cell.length_a   1.000
_cell.length_b   1.000
_cell.length_c   1.000
_cell.angle_alpha   90.00
_cell.angle_beta   90.00
_cell.angle_gamma   90.00
#
_symmetry.space_group_name_H-M   'P 1'
#
loop_
_entity.id
_entity.type
_entity.pdbx_description
1 polymer ?
#
loop_
_entity_poly.entity_id
_entity_poly.type
_entity_poly.pdbx_seq_one_letter_code
_entity_poly.pdbx_strand_id
1 'polypeptide(L)'
;MELVFQFETGVTDSDRYKIIFGVSNCRSDNAFYVDPEDRLTVYPDLTANDAFSYDTYHHVVLTHNNDEIVSVYLNGVLQFQGTSTSMDFNTYTNNPDQLVHFLLITAPNSQMDGLR
;
A
#
# COMPACT_ATOMS: atom_id res chain seq x y z
N MET A 1 7.10 3.11 -7.77
CA MET A 1 6.69 4.13 -6.78
C MET A 1 7.56 4.02 -5.55
N GLU A 2 7.80 5.14 -4.87
CA GLU A 2 8.68 5.26 -3.71
C GLU A 2 8.00 6.10 -2.62
N LEU A 3 8.02 5.62 -1.37
CA LEU A 3 7.40 6.26 -0.21
C LEU A 3 8.27 6.10 1.03
N VAL A 4 8.28 7.12 1.89
CA VAL A 4 8.83 7.03 3.26
C VAL A 4 7.71 7.32 4.24
N PHE A 5 7.39 6.36 5.12
CA PHE A 5 6.29 6.47 6.08
C PHE A 5 6.57 5.69 7.36
N GLN A 6 5.74 5.89 8.38
CA GLN A 6 5.75 5.15 9.64
C GLN A 6 4.31 4.81 10.03
N PHE A 7 4.10 3.61 10.59
CA PHE A 7 2.94 3.32 11.43
C PHE A 7 3.37 3.32 12.90
N GLU A 8 2.58 3.93 13.76
CA GLU A 8 2.81 3.99 15.20
C GLU A 8 2.18 2.76 15.91
N THR A 9 2.82 2.27 16.97
CA THR A 9 2.18 1.27 17.85
C THR A 9 1.02 1.90 18.62
N GLY A 10 0.02 1.10 18.97
CA GLY A 10 -1.11 1.54 19.78
C GLY A 10 -2.32 2.05 18.97
N VAL A 11 -2.24 2.08 17.65
CA VAL A 11 -3.45 2.03 16.81
C VAL A 11 -4.07 0.64 17.04
N THR A 12 -5.20 0.58 17.74
CA THR A 12 -5.88 -0.66 18.21
C THR A 12 -6.52 -1.49 17.09
N ASP A 13 -5.81 -1.63 15.98
CA ASP A 13 -6.28 -2.23 14.73
C ASP A 13 -5.42 -3.46 14.40
N SER A 14 -5.13 -4.30 15.41
CA SER A 14 -4.36 -5.55 15.23
C SER A 14 -5.00 -6.51 14.21
N ASP A 15 -6.30 -6.36 13.95
CA ASP A 15 -7.06 -7.22 13.04
C ASP A 15 -7.40 -6.54 11.71
N ARG A 16 -6.79 -5.39 11.39
CA ARG A 16 -7.11 -4.63 10.18
C ARG A 16 -5.92 -4.49 9.25
N TYR A 17 -6.25 -4.48 7.96
CA TYR A 17 -5.34 -4.07 6.90
C TYR A 17 -5.05 -2.58 7.05
N LYS A 18 -3.78 -2.23 7.15
CA LYS A 18 -3.31 -0.84 7.24
C LYS A 18 -2.87 -0.41 5.85
N ILE A 19 -3.70 0.41 5.19
CA ILE A 19 -3.47 0.83 3.81
C ILE A 19 -2.25 1.75 3.74
N ILE A 20 -1.30 1.40 2.89
CA ILE A 20 -0.17 2.29 2.55
C ILE A 20 -0.57 3.15 1.35
N PHE A 21 -1.07 2.54 0.28
CA PHE A 21 -1.68 3.23 -0.86
C PHE A 21 -2.52 2.27 -1.70
N GLY A 22 -3.39 2.81 -2.55
CA GLY A 22 -4.14 2.05 -3.56
C GLY A 22 -4.24 2.76 -4.89
N VAL A 23 -5.05 2.21 -5.79
CA VAL A 23 -5.31 2.77 -7.13
C VAL A 23 -6.76 3.26 -7.27
N SER A 24 -7.03 4.18 -8.21
CA SER A 24 -8.30 4.92 -8.34
C SER A 24 -9.54 4.04 -8.46
N ASN A 25 -9.43 2.88 -9.09
CA ASN A 25 -10.53 1.95 -9.28
C ASN A 25 -10.54 0.77 -8.30
N CYS A 26 -10.07 1.00 -7.07
CA CYS A 26 -10.15 0.00 -6.01
C CYS A 26 -11.60 -0.51 -5.87
N ARG A 27 -11.84 -1.75 -6.34
CA ARG A 27 -13.18 -2.38 -6.35
C ARG A 27 -13.34 -3.44 -5.25
N SER A 28 -12.24 -4.00 -4.76
CA SER A 28 -12.26 -5.18 -3.88
C SER A 28 -11.01 -5.31 -3.00
N ASP A 29 -10.43 -4.19 -2.57
CA ASP A 29 -9.17 -4.15 -1.79
C ASP A 29 -7.89 -4.40 -2.61
N ASN A 30 -7.88 -3.94 -3.87
CA ASN A 30 -6.66 -3.91 -4.68
C ASN A 30 -5.79 -2.72 -4.23
N ALA A 31 -5.04 -2.91 -3.14
CA ALA A 31 -4.12 -1.93 -2.62
C ALA A 31 -2.86 -2.60 -2.02
N PHE A 32 -1.94 -1.76 -1.56
CA PHE A 32 -0.75 -2.16 -0.85
C PHE A 32 -0.93 -1.86 0.64
N TYR A 33 -0.73 -2.87 1.48
CA TYR A 33 -1.08 -2.85 2.90
C TYR A 33 0.04 -3.41 3.78
N VAL A 34 -0.09 -3.18 5.07
CA VAL A 34 0.34 -4.13 6.11
C VAL A 34 -0.88 -4.96 6.52
N ASP A 35 -0.80 -6.28 6.43
CA ASP A 35 -1.89 -7.22 6.75
C ASP A 35 -2.09 -7.38 8.27
N PRO A 36 -3.13 -8.12 8.72
CA PRO A 36 -3.35 -8.38 10.15
C PRO A 36 -2.26 -9.22 10.85
N GLU A 37 -1.43 -9.94 10.09
CA GLU A 37 -0.26 -10.65 10.63
C GLU A 37 1.00 -9.75 10.59
N ASP A 38 0.80 -8.45 10.37
CA ASP A 38 1.81 -7.41 10.26
C ASP A 38 2.78 -7.62 9.09
N ARG A 39 2.34 -8.15 7.95
CA ARG A 39 3.21 -8.38 6.78
C ARG A 39 2.84 -7.45 5.63
N LEU A 40 3.86 -6.96 4.92
CA LEU A 40 3.62 -6.20 3.69
C LEU A 40 2.92 -7.06 2.65
N THR A 41 1.83 -6.54 2.08
CA THR A 41 0.95 -7.32 1.21
C THR A 41 0.42 -6.49 0.05
N VAL A 42 0.56 -7.04 -1.16
CA VAL A 42 -0.22 -6.69 -2.35
C VAL A 42 -1.36 -7.69 -2.39
N TYR A 43 -2.52 -7.30 -1.88
CA TYR A 43 -3.64 -8.23 -1.73
C TYR A 43 -4.34 -8.45 -3.08
N PRO A 44 -4.81 -9.69 -3.37
CA PRO A 44 -4.64 -10.93 -2.59
C PRO A 44 -3.39 -11.74 -2.96
N ASP A 45 -2.56 -11.22 -3.87
CA ASP A 45 -1.64 -12.05 -4.64
C ASP A 45 -0.29 -12.31 -3.96
N LEU A 46 0.26 -11.31 -3.26
CA LEU A 46 1.64 -11.35 -2.77
C LEU A 46 1.74 -10.82 -1.33
N THR A 47 2.38 -11.60 -0.47
CA THR A 47 2.61 -11.25 0.94
C THR A 47 4.05 -11.55 1.33
N ALA A 48 4.67 -10.64 2.08
CA ALA A 48 6.00 -10.84 2.66
C ALA A 48 5.97 -11.93 3.72
N ASN A 49 7.11 -12.60 3.95
CA ASN A 49 7.24 -13.53 5.07
C ASN A 49 7.57 -12.82 6.39
N ASP A 50 8.32 -11.73 6.29
CA ASP A 50 8.79 -10.98 7.46
C ASP A 50 7.72 -10.00 7.95
N ALA A 51 7.67 -9.84 9.27
CA ALA A 51 6.82 -8.84 9.90
C ALA A 51 7.39 -7.43 9.70
N PHE A 52 6.49 -6.50 9.40
CA PHE A 52 6.69 -5.07 9.37
C PHE A 52 6.90 -4.54 10.80
N SER A 53 7.88 -3.65 10.98
CA SER A 53 8.13 -3.02 12.27
C SER A 53 7.40 -1.69 12.42
N TYR A 54 6.80 -1.48 13.58
CA TYR A 54 6.16 -0.23 13.95
C TYR A 54 7.16 0.74 14.60
N ASP A 55 6.72 1.98 14.78
CA ASP A 55 7.47 3.07 15.44
C ASP A 55 8.80 3.45 14.79
N THR A 56 8.94 3.16 13.50
CA THR A 56 10.12 3.52 12.73
C THR A 56 9.75 3.93 11.31
N TYR A 57 10.50 4.87 10.76
CA TYR A 57 10.33 5.27 9.36
C TYR A 57 10.91 4.20 8.44
N HIS A 58 10.07 3.77 7.52
CA HIS A 58 10.40 2.83 6.48
C HIS A 58 10.43 3.50 5.13
N HIS A 59 11.45 3.19 4.35
CA HIS A 59 11.49 3.46 2.93
C HIS A 59 10.96 2.25 2.16
N VAL A 60 9.89 2.43 1.40
CA VAL A 60 9.33 1.38 0.52
C VAL A 60 9.44 1.77 -0.93
N VAL A 61 9.91 0.83 -1.74
CA VAL A 61 9.83 0.88 -3.20
C VAL A 61 8.93 -0.26 -3.67
N LEU A 62 7.87 0.07 -4.40
CA LEU A 62 7.06 -0.90 -5.13
C LEU A 62 7.22 -0.63 -6.62
N THR A 63 7.67 -1.63 -7.36
CA THR A 63 7.78 -1.61 -8.82
C THR A 63 6.73 -2.53 -9.41
N HIS A 64 6.18 -2.11 -10.54
CA HIS A 64 5.41 -2.95 -11.44
C HIS A 64 6.07 -2.83 -12.81
N ASN A 65 6.14 -3.92 -13.57
CA ASN A 65 6.68 -3.91 -14.94
C ASN A 65 5.65 -4.44 -15.93
N ASN A 66 5.87 -4.23 -17.23
CA ASN A 66 4.93 -4.62 -18.29
C ASN A 66 4.63 -6.13 -18.38
N ASP A 67 5.35 -6.97 -17.65
CA ASP A 67 5.14 -8.42 -17.56
C ASP A 67 4.34 -8.82 -16.31
N GLU A 68 3.62 -7.86 -15.72
CA GLU A 68 2.81 -8.02 -14.50
C GLU A 68 3.64 -8.40 -13.26
N ILE A 69 4.97 -8.19 -13.29
CA ILE A 69 5.86 -8.52 -12.18
C ILE A 69 5.88 -7.35 -11.21
N VAL A 70 5.38 -7.61 -10.01
CA VAL A 70 5.50 -6.70 -8.86
C VAL A 70 6.72 -7.08 -8.04
N SER A 71 7.53 -6.08 -7.67
CA SER A 71 8.62 -6.25 -6.69
C SER A 71 8.51 -5.20 -5.59
N VAL A 72 8.55 -5.62 -4.33
CA VAL A 72 8.48 -4.76 -3.15
C VAL A 72 9.78 -4.82 -2.36
N TYR A 73 10.34 -3.65 -2.08
CA TYR A 73 11.54 -3.48 -1.28
C TYR A 73 11.22 -2.65 -0.04
N LEU A 74 11.68 -3.11 1.12
CA LEU A 74 11.61 -2.40 2.40
C LEU A 74 13.03 -2.06 2.85
N ASN A 75 13.32 -0.78 3.05
CA ASN A 75 14.64 -0.26 3.41
C ASN A 75 15.76 -0.78 2.47
N GLY A 76 15.45 -0.90 1.18
CA GLY A 76 16.37 -1.41 0.16
C GLY A 76 16.50 -2.95 0.08
N VAL A 77 15.80 -3.70 0.95
CA VAL A 77 15.81 -5.17 0.95
C VAL A 77 14.56 -5.69 0.25
N LEU A 78 14.73 -6.58 -0.73
CA LEU A 78 13.61 -7.24 -1.41
C LEU A 78 12.80 -8.08 -0.41
N GLN A 79 11.51 -7.81 -0.32
CA GLN A 79 10.58 -8.55 0.54
C GLN A 79 9.89 -9.67 -0.22
N PHE A 80 9.41 -9.37 -1.42
CA PHE A 80 8.81 -10.35 -2.32
C PHE A 80 8.81 -9.85 -3.77
N GLN A 81 8.72 -10.80 -4.70
CA GLN A 81 8.52 -10.58 -6.11
C GLN A 81 7.59 -11.67 -6.66
N GLY A 82 6.66 -11.29 -7.53
CA GLY A 82 5.77 -12.24 -8.19
C GLY A 82 4.85 -11.55 -9.18
N THR A 83 4.00 -12.35 -9.83
CA THR A 83 2.99 -11.84 -10.77
C THR A 83 1.76 -11.37 -10.01
N SER A 84 1.27 -10.18 -10.34
CA SER A 84 0.03 -9.62 -9.77
C SER A 84 -0.57 -8.62 -10.74
N THR A 85 -1.84 -8.81 -11.11
CA THR A 85 -2.62 -7.77 -11.79
C THR A 85 -3.29 -6.81 -10.79
N SER A 86 -3.17 -7.10 -9.49
CA SER A 86 -3.66 -6.23 -8.42
C SER A 86 -2.81 -4.97 -8.37
N MET A 87 -3.45 -3.82 -8.54
CA MET A 87 -2.81 -2.50 -8.70
C MET A 87 -1.89 -2.40 -9.93
N ASP A 88 -2.35 -2.77 -11.13
CA ASP A 88 -1.60 -2.52 -12.36
C ASP A 88 -1.54 -1.04 -12.78
N PHE A 89 -0.57 -0.32 -12.20
CA PHE A 89 -0.30 1.09 -12.53
C PHE A 89 0.79 1.28 -13.62
N ASN A 90 1.17 0.26 -14.38
CA ASN A 90 2.31 0.35 -15.32
C ASN A 90 2.15 1.40 -16.41
N THR A 91 0.94 1.53 -16.96
CA THR A 91 0.68 2.49 -18.03
C THR A 91 -0.75 3.00 -17.97
N TYR A 92 -0.91 4.33 -17.88
CA TYR A 92 -2.20 4.99 -17.96
C TYR A 92 -2.96 4.65 -19.26
N THR A 93 -2.25 4.36 -20.36
CA THR A 93 -2.88 3.98 -21.63
C THR A 93 -3.58 2.63 -21.60
N ASN A 94 -3.08 1.69 -20.80
CA ASN A 94 -3.67 0.36 -20.68
C ASN A 94 -4.61 0.27 -19.46
N ASN A 95 -4.31 1.02 -18.40
CA ASN A 95 -5.07 1.01 -17.15
C ASN A 95 -5.38 2.45 -16.70
N PRO A 96 -6.20 3.22 -17.44
CA PRO A 96 -6.49 4.62 -17.14
C PRO A 96 -7.18 4.82 -15.78
N ASP A 97 -7.80 3.76 -15.28
CA ASP A 97 -8.53 3.72 -14.03
C ASP A 97 -7.65 3.31 -12.82
N GLN A 98 -6.39 2.93 -13.04
CA GLN A 98 -5.46 2.46 -12.00
C GLN A 98 -4.35 3.46 -11.70
N LEU A 99 -4.71 4.73 -11.51
CA LEU A 99 -3.76 5.75 -11.08
C LEU A 99 -3.56 5.68 -9.56
N VAL A 100 -2.32 5.88 -9.12
CA VAL A 100 -2.06 6.13 -7.70
C VAL A 100 -2.35 7.60 -7.39
N HIS A 101 -3.21 7.85 -6.41
CA HIS A 101 -3.50 9.20 -5.93
C HIS A 101 -3.07 9.35 -4.47
N PHE A 102 -2.36 10.44 -4.17
CA PHE A 102 -2.12 10.88 -2.80
C PHE A 102 -3.01 12.07 -2.49
N LEU A 103 -3.95 11.89 -1.57
CA LEU A 103 -4.81 12.97 -1.08
C LEU A 103 -4.16 13.55 0.17
N LEU A 104 -3.62 14.77 0.07
CA LEU A 104 -3.19 15.51 1.26
C LEU A 104 -4.42 16.23 1.83
N ILE A 105 -5.12 15.58 2.75
CA ILE A 105 -6.24 16.21 3.46
C ILE A 105 -5.67 16.95 4.66
N THR A 106 -5.55 18.28 4.56
CA THR A 106 -5.37 19.11 5.74
C THR A 106 -6.74 19.27 6.40
N ALA A 107 -6.99 18.61 7.53
CA ALA A 107 -8.15 18.93 8.34
C ALA A 107 -7.93 20.32 8.97
N PRO A 108 -8.78 21.34 8.72
CA PRO A 108 -8.85 22.45 9.63
C PRO A 108 -9.39 21.92 10.96
N ASN A 109 -8.60 22.03 12.02
CA ASN A 109 -9.01 21.70 13.39
C ASN A 109 -10.36 22.35 13.69
N SER A 110 -11.46 21.59 13.65
CA SER A 110 -12.72 21.78 14.39
C SER A 110 -14.01 21.27 13.73
N GLN A 111 -14.01 20.55 12.60
CA GLN A 111 -15.29 20.03 12.07
C GLN A 111 -15.10 18.64 11.41
N MET A 112 -15.05 17.59 12.22
CA MET A 112 -15.39 16.22 11.80
C MET A 112 -16.73 15.81 12.42
N ASP A 113 -17.76 16.59 12.12
CA ASP A 113 -19.14 16.13 12.25
C ASP A 113 -19.71 16.01 10.83
N GLY A 114 -19.85 14.77 10.36
CA GLY A 114 -20.78 14.46 9.28
C GLY A 114 -20.20 14.19 7.89
N LEU A 115 -19.26 13.26 7.75
CA LEU A 115 -19.08 12.56 6.48
C LEU A 115 -19.25 11.05 6.68
N ARG A 116 -20.51 10.63 6.51
CA ARG A 116 -20.88 9.30 6.02
C ARG A 116 -20.70 9.27 4.51
#